data_AF-J9VH56-F1
#
_entry.id   AF-J9VH56-F1
#
_cell.length_a   1.000
_cell.length_b   1.000
_cell.length_c   1.000
_cell.angle_alpha   90.00
_cell.angle_beta   90.00
_cell.angle_gamma   90.00
#
_symmetry.space_group_name_H-M   'P 1'
#
loop_
_entity.id
_entity.type
_entity.pdbx_description
1 polymer ?
#
loop_
_entity_poly.entity_id
_entity_poly.type
_entity_poly.pdbx_seq_one_letter_code
_entity_poly.pdbx_strand_id
1 'polypeptide(L)'
;MSVYVGESRGELLAWLNDLLAPTIVTKLEQCGTGSVYCQIIDSIYGDLPMSRVKFNARMEYEYLDNFKILQKAFTRHKIEKPIPVDRLIKCKMQDNLEFLQWMKKYWDMHSRGEGYDAQARAGATSTSRPTAARTRPAYVGGGGAGGSSSSSSMAGGPRNVSSASQAAAAANSAQVAAMQARVAEIEAHSEGLLKERDFYFDKLRNIELIVQERLAVEGIAPEESDVMTKIQDILYATIEGFEVPQEEDFIEEQPVGGEEETF
;
A
#
# COMPACT_ATOMS: atom_id res chain seq x y z
N MET A 1 -14.12 -22.22 11.66
CA MET A 1 -13.47 -20.94 12.02
C MET A 1 -12.70 -20.49 10.80
N SER A 2 -13.09 -19.37 10.17
CA SER A 2 -12.36 -18.85 9.01
C SER A 2 -11.00 -18.37 9.51
N VAL A 3 -9.94 -19.02 9.03
CA VAL A 3 -8.56 -18.55 9.22
C VAL A 3 -8.46 -17.29 8.38
N TYR A 4 -8.60 -16.13 9.02
CA TYR A 4 -8.35 -14.85 8.37
C TYR A 4 -6.87 -14.80 8.03
N VAL A 5 -6.54 -15.14 6.78
CA VAL A 5 -5.24 -14.81 6.19
C VAL A 5 -5.19 -13.29 6.16
N GLY A 6 -4.23 -12.69 6.85
CA GLY A 6 -4.06 -11.23 6.85
C GLY A 6 -3.88 -10.72 5.42
N GLU A 7 -4.52 -9.60 5.09
CA GLU A 7 -4.44 -9.03 3.75
C GLU A 7 -2.98 -8.78 3.35
N SER A 8 -2.67 -9.10 2.10
CA SER A 8 -1.33 -8.96 1.54
C SER A 8 -0.96 -7.49 1.38
N ARG A 9 0.34 -7.21 1.31
CA ARG A 9 0.88 -5.85 1.09
C ARG A 9 0.21 -5.13 -0.09
N GLY A 10 0.00 -5.85 -1.19
CA GLY A 10 -0.58 -5.31 -2.41
C GLY A 10 -2.05 -4.93 -2.25
N GLU A 11 -2.83 -5.79 -1.60
CA GLU A 11 -4.25 -5.57 -1.32
C GLU A 11 -4.47 -4.38 -0.40
N LEU A 12 -3.67 -4.26 0.66
CA LEU A 12 -3.75 -3.12 1.58
C LEU A 12 -3.43 -1.79 0.89
N LEU A 13 -2.43 -1.77 0.00
CA LEU A 13 -2.12 -0.58 -0.78
C LEU A 13 -3.22 -0.24 -1.77
N ALA A 14 -3.82 -1.23 -2.44
CA ALA A 14 -4.96 -1.01 -3.32
C ALA A 14 -6.14 -0.41 -2.54
N TRP A 15 -6.50 -1.01 -1.41
CA TRP A 15 -7.55 -0.51 -0.53
C TRP A 15 -7.28 0.93 -0.04
N LEU A 16 -6.06 1.23 0.41
CA LEU A 16 -5.72 2.58 0.83
C LEU A 16 -5.89 3.60 -0.30
N ASN A 17 -5.45 3.25 -1.51
CA ASN A 17 -5.56 4.14 -2.67
C ASN A 17 -7.01 4.36 -3.09
N ASP A 18 -7.86 3.34 -2.96
CA ASP A 18 -9.29 3.45 -3.24
C ASP A 18 -10.00 4.30 -2.17
N LEU A 19 -9.68 4.10 -0.89
CA LEU A 19 -10.29 4.81 0.23
C LEU A 19 -9.84 6.28 0.30
N LEU A 20 -8.57 6.56 0.02
CA LEU A 20 -7.93 7.85 0.25
C LEU A 20 -7.68 8.67 -1.02
N ALA A 21 -8.32 8.28 -2.13
CA ALA A 21 -8.20 8.98 -3.40
C ALA A 21 -8.41 10.50 -3.23
N PRO A 22 -7.53 11.34 -3.81
CA PRO A 22 -6.45 11.04 -4.75
C PRO A 22 -5.06 10.88 -4.10
N THR A 23 -4.98 10.68 -2.78
CA THR A 23 -3.68 10.48 -2.09
C THR A 23 -3.12 9.12 -2.48
N ILE A 24 -2.07 9.11 -3.30
CA ILE A 24 -1.44 7.87 -3.76
C ILE A 24 -0.41 7.39 -2.73
N VAL A 25 -0.72 6.30 -2.07
CA VAL A 25 0.19 5.55 -1.19
C VAL A 25 0.84 4.44 -2.01
N THR A 26 2.17 4.51 -2.18
CA THR A 26 2.94 3.53 -2.96
C THR A 26 3.74 2.59 -2.07
N LYS A 27 4.05 3.03 -0.85
CA LYS A 27 4.92 2.34 0.10
C LYS A 27 4.25 2.36 1.47
N LEU A 28 4.29 1.24 2.19
CA LEU A 28 3.63 1.14 3.50
C LEU A 28 4.32 2.03 4.53
N GLU A 29 5.61 2.28 4.35
CA GLU A 29 6.45 3.18 5.13
C GLU A 29 5.87 4.61 5.17
N GLN A 30 5.11 5.01 4.14
CA GLN A 30 4.43 6.32 4.12
C GLN A 30 3.34 6.43 5.20
N CYS A 31 2.78 5.29 5.65
CA CYS A 31 1.83 5.27 6.76
C CYS A 31 2.49 5.68 8.09
N GLY A 32 3.82 5.50 8.21
CA GLY A 32 4.60 5.89 9.37
C GLY A 32 4.63 7.40 9.65
N THR A 33 4.18 8.22 8.69
CA THR A 33 3.97 9.66 8.88
C THR A 33 2.73 9.99 9.72
N GLY A 34 1.84 9.01 9.92
CA GLY A 34 0.63 9.11 10.75
C GLY A 34 -0.58 9.78 10.07
N SER A 35 -0.40 10.48 8.94
CA SER A 35 -1.48 11.16 8.22
C SER A 35 -2.51 10.18 7.63
N VAL A 36 -2.01 9.10 7.03
CA VAL A 36 -2.82 8.00 6.47
C VAL A 36 -3.71 7.38 7.54
N TYR A 37 -3.14 7.03 8.70
CA TYR A 37 -3.91 6.45 9.81
C TYR A 37 -4.98 7.41 10.35
N CYS A 38 -4.69 8.72 10.37
CA CYS A 38 -5.70 9.71 10.72
C CYS A 38 -6.86 9.70 9.73
N GLN A 39 -6.60 9.64 8.42
CA GLN A 39 -7.68 9.58 7.42
C GLN A 39 -8.50 8.29 7.51
N ILE A 40 -7.89 7.14 7.80
CA ILE A 40 -8.64 5.88 7.95
C ILE A 40 -9.64 5.99 9.10
N ILE A 41 -9.23 6.47 10.28
CA ILE A 41 -10.14 6.64 11.40
C ILE A 41 -11.18 7.73 11.12
N ASP A 42 -10.78 8.81 10.44
CA ASP A 42 -11.71 9.86 10.04
C ASP A 42 -12.78 9.36 9.06
N SER A 43 -12.47 8.37 8.21
CA SER A 43 -13.46 7.75 7.34
C SER A 43 -14.54 6.95 8.10
N ILE A 44 -14.25 6.54 9.33
CA ILE A 44 -15.20 5.82 10.19
C ILE A 44 -16.05 6.80 11.00
N TYR A 45 -15.41 7.80 11.62
CA TYR A 45 -16.05 8.67 12.60
C TYR A 45 -16.33 10.10 12.15
N GLY A 46 -15.54 10.62 11.19
CA GLY A 46 -15.67 11.98 10.65
C GLY A 46 -15.38 13.12 11.64
N ASP A 47 -14.87 12.82 12.83
CA ASP A 47 -14.72 13.78 13.93
C ASP A 47 -13.26 14.11 14.28
N LEU A 48 -12.31 13.68 13.45
CA LEU A 48 -10.90 14.01 13.63
C LEU A 48 -10.63 15.44 13.16
N PRO A 49 -9.76 16.19 13.86
CA PRO A 49 -9.36 17.53 13.46
C PRO A 49 -8.37 17.48 12.29
N MET A 50 -8.86 17.14 11.09
CA MET A 50 -8.03 16.95 9.89
C MET A 50 -7.24 18.20 9.49
N SER A 51 -7.72 19.41 9.84
CA SER A 51 -6.99 20.66 9.65
C SER A 51 -5.67 20.77 10.43
N ARG A 52 -5.50 19.95 11.47
CA ARG A 52 -4.27 19.88 12.27
C ARG A 52 -3.33 18.76 11.82
N VAL A 53 -3.80 17.88 10.94
CA VAL A 53 -3.00 16.77 10.41
C VAL A 53 -2.01 17.31 9.39
N LYS A 54 -0.73 16.97 9.56
CA LYS A 54 0.35 17.37 8.67
C LYS A 54 0.49 16.32 7.57
N PHE A 55 -0.14 16.57 6.42
CA PHE A 55 -0.11 15.66 5.27
C PHE A 55 1.25 15.60 4.56
N ASN A 56 1.99 16.72 4.55
CA ASN A 56 3.32 16.82 3.95
C ASN A 56 4.43 16.79 5.01
N ALA A 57 4.24 16.05 6.10
CA ALA A 57 5.24 15.90 7.15
C ALA A 57 6.51 15.25 6.60
N ARG A 58 7.69 15.76 6.97
CA ARG A 58 9.00 15.24 6.55
C ARG A 58 9.91 14.89 7.71
N MET A 59 9.63 15.43 8.89
CA MET A 59 10.45 15.25 10.09
C MET A 59 9.71 14.42 11.13
N GLU A 60 10.42 13.61 11.92
CA GLU A 60 9.80 12.72 12.92
C GLU A 60 8.93 13.44 13.96
N TYR A 61 9.32 14.66 14.37
CA TYR A 61 8.52 15.44 15.31
C TYR A 61 7.16 15.85 14.72
N GLU A 62 7.05 15.94 13.40
CA GLU A 62 5.79 16.19 12.71
C GLU A 62 4.91 14.93 12.66
N TYR A 63 5.53 13.75 12.53
CA TYR A 63 4.82 12.46 12.62
C TYR A 63 4.23 12.28 14.03
N LEU A 64 4.99 12.65 15.07
CA LEU A 64 4.51 12.63 16.45
C LEU A 64 3.26 13.49 16.65
N ASP A 65 3.17 14.66 16.01
CA ASP A 65 1.97 15.49 16.08
C ASP A 65 0.74 14.80 15.46
N ASN A 66 0.92 14.11 14.33
CA ASN A 66 -0.13 13.30 13.72
C ASN A 66 -0.54 12.13 14.63
N PHE A 67 0.40 11.39 15.19
CA PHE A 67 0.09 10.29 16.10
C PHE A 67 -0.60 10.74 17.40
N LYS A 68 -0.32 11.96 17.90
CA LYS A 68 -1.08 12.53 19.03
C LYS A 68 -2.54 12.78 18.68
N ILE A 69 -2.83 13.18 17.43
CA ILE A 69 -4.22 13.34 16.96
C ILE A 69 -4.89 11.96 16.91
N LEU A 70 -4.21 10.96 16.37
CA LEU A 70 -4.71 9.59 16.28
C LEU A 70 -4.98 8.98 17.67
N GLN A 71 -4.04 9.12 18.61
CA GLN A 71 -4.20 8.64 19.99
C GLN A 71 -5.43 9.25 20.67
N LYS A 72 -5.66 10.56 20.50
CA LYS A 72 -6.86 11.23 21.03
C LYS A 72 -8.15 10.68 20.44
N ALA A 73 -8.15 10.32 19.15
CA ALA A 73 -9.29 9.68 18.51
C ALA A 73 -9.54 8.28 19.09
N PHE A 74 -8.49 7.48 19.28
CA PHE A 74 -8.60 6.15 19.89
C PHE A 74 -9.17 6.22 21.32
N THR A 75 -8.71 7.17 22.14
CA THR A 75 -9.25 7.37 23.49
C THR A 75 -10.72 7.80 23.46
N ARG A 76 -11.09 8.73 22.56
CA ARG A 76 -12.47 9.21 22.43
C ARG A 76 -13.44 8.08 22.05
N HIS A 77 -13.04 7.25 21.10
CA HIS A 77 -13.85 6.15 20.58
C HIS A 77 -13.65 4.82 21.31
N LYS A 78 -12.89 4.84 22.42
CA LYS A 78 -12.62 3.68 23.28
C LYS A 78 -12.03 2.48 22.53
N ILE A 79 -11.10 2.76 21.62
CA ILE A 79 -10.36 1.74 20.89
C ILE A 79 -9.25 1.21 21.80
N GLU A 80 -9.35 -0.05 22.23
CA GLU A 80 -8.42 -0.65 23.21
C GLU A 80 -7.04 -1.00 22.62
N LYS A 81 -6.89 -1.00 21.28
CA LYS A 81 -5.62 -1.32 20.63
C LYS A 81 -4.55 -0.27 20.97
N PRO A 82 -3.42 -0.66 21.59
CA PRO A 82 -2.30 0.24 21.78
C PRO A 82 -1.62 0.56 20.44
N ILE A 83 -1.29 1.84 20.27
CA ILE A 83 -0.58 2.36 19.09
C ILE A 83 0.93 2.37 19.40
N PRO A 84 1.77 1.54 18.74
CA PRO A 84 3.20 1.48 18.98
C PRO A 84 3.93 2.64 18.28
N VAL A 85 3.69 3.88 18.73
CA VAL A 85 4.17 5.11 18.09
C VAL A 85 5.69 5.08 17.85
N ASP A 86 6.50 4.68 18.83
CA ASP A 86 7.97 4.65 18.73
C ASP A 86 8.51 3.74 17.62
N ARG A 87 7.72 2.74 17.20
CA ARG A 87 8.05 1.83 16.11
C ARG A 87 7.53 2.36 14.77
N LEU A 88 6.31 2.88 14.75
CA LEU A 88 5.65 3.38 13.54
C LEU A 88 6.33 4.64 12.98
N ILE A 89 6.74 5.58 13.84
CA ILE A 89 7.39 6.84 13.42
C ILE A 89 8.73 6.62 12.73
N LYS A 90 9.37 5.46 12.92
CA LYS A 90 10.62 5.08 12.24
C LYS A 90 10.38 4.64 10.80
N CYS A 91 9.12 4.63 10.34
CA CYS A 91 8.71 4.26 8.99
C CYS A 91 9.23 2.87 8.56
N LYS A 92 9.38 1.93 9.50
CA LYS A 92 9.76 0.55 9.20
C LYS A 92 8.58 -0.19 8.57
N MET A 93 8.83 -0.91 7.48
CA MET A 93 7.79 -1.61 6.72
C MET A 93 7.01 -2.61 7.59
N GLN A 94 7.70 -3.47 8.34
CA GLN A 94 7.07 -4.53 9.13
C GLN A 94 6.13 -3.98 10.21
N ASP A 95 6.57 -3.00 11.00
CA ASP A 95 5.74 -2.38 12.03
C ASP A 95 4.50 -1.67 11.44
N ASN A 96 4.67 -0.99 10.30
CA ASN A 96 3.57 -0.32 9.60
C ASN A 96 2.60 -1.31 8.95
N LEU A 97 3.09 -2.44 8.43
CA LEU A 97 2.26 -3.51 7.86
C LEU A 97 1.38 -4.15 8.92
N GLU A 98 1.94 -4.56 10.06
CA GLU A 98 1.19 -5.18 11.15
C GLU A 98 0.08 -4.25 11.66
N PHE A 99 0.42 -2.97 11.89
CA PHE A 99 -0.57 -2.00 12.37
C PHE A 99 -1.63 -1.67 11.30
N LEU A 100 -1.26 -1.63 10.02
CA LEU A 100 -2.19 -1.39 8.92
C LEU A 100 -3.16 -2.56 8.71
N GLN A 101 -2.68 -3.81 8.81
CA GLN A 101 -3.54 -5.00 8.77
C GLN A 101 -4.61 -4.96 9.87
N TRP A 102 -4.20 -4.59 11.08
CA TRP A 102 -5.15 -4.39 12.18
C TRP A 102 -6.13 -3.24 11.88
N MET A 103 -5.63 -2.11 11.36
CA MET A 103 -6.45 -0.94 11.05
C MET A 103 -7.50 -1.26 9.98
N LYS A 104 -7.13 -2.04 8.97
CA LYS A 104 -8.04 -2.51 7.93
C LYS A 104 -9.15 -3.39 8.48
N LYS A 105 -8.80 -4.40 9.29
CA LYS A 105 -9.79 -5.24 9.98
C LYS A 105 -10.72 -4.40 10.85
N TYR A 106 -10.17 -3.41 11.56
CA TYR A 106 -10.97 -2.48 12.35
C TYR A 106 -11.91 -1.66 11.48
N TRP A 107 -11.44 -1.16 10.34
CA TRP A 107 -12.22 -0.43 9.36
C TRP A 107 -13.34 -1.28 8.77
N ASP A 108 -13.09 -2.52 8.34
CA ASP A 108 -14.12 -3.42 7.81
C ASP A 108 -15.27 -3.67 8.81
N MET A 109 -14.94 -3.73 10.10
CA MET A 109 -15.93 -3.96 11.17
C MET A 109 -16.77 -2.72 11.50
N HIS A 110 -16.25 -1.51 11.29
CA HIS A 110 -16.85 -0.26 11.77
C HIS A 110 -17.23 0.72 10.66
N SER A 111 -16.73 0.53 9.44
CA SER A 111 -17.10 1.38 8.32
C SER A 111 -18.56 1.13 7.96
N ARG A 112 -19.28 2.22 7.69
CA ARG A 112 -20.69 2.19 7.33
C ARG A 112 -20.91 2.05 5.82
N GLY A 113 -19.83 1.92 5.05
CA GLY A 113 -19.86 1.99 3.58
C GLY A 113 -20.29 3.36 3.04
N GLU A 114 -20.27 4.40 3.87
CA GLU A 114 -20.55 5.77 3.44
C GLU A 114 -19.36 6.30 2.62
N GLY A 115 -19.64 7.02 1.53
CA GLY A 115 -18.59 7.59 0.69
C GLY A 115 -17.74 8.59 1.46
N TYR A 116 -16.43 8.37 1.52
CA TYR A 116 -15.47 9.23 2.20
C TYR A 116 -14.69 10.07 1.19
N ASP A 117 -14.76 11.40 1.31
CA ASP A 117 -13.95 12.33 0.51
C ASP A 117 -12.69 12.74 1.29
N ALA A 118 -11.62 11.98 1.08
CA ALA A 118 -10.35 12.21 1.76
C ALA A 118 -9.73 13.58 1.43
N GLN A 119 -9.94 14.10 0.21
CA GLN A 119 -9.38 15.37 -0.23
C GLN A 119 -10.10 16.56 0.40
N ALA A 120 -11.43 16.55 0.41
CA ALA A 120 -12.21 17.59 1.07
C ALA A 120 -11.86 17.66 2.57
N ARG A 121 -11.63 16.51 3.21
CA ARG A 121 -11.25 16.43 4.62
C ARG A 121 -9.81 16.86 4.87
N ALA A 122 -8.87 16.51 3.99
CA ALA A 122 -7.46 16.87 4.09
C ALA A 122 -7.16 18.35 3.76
N GLY A 123 -8.03 18.99 2.96
CA GLY A 123 -7.69 20.25 2.29
C GLY A 123 -8.81 21.29 2.18
N ALA A 124 -10.00 21.10 2.74
CA ALA A 124 -10.94 22.20 2.89
C ALA A 124 -10.61 22.99 4.17
N THR A 125 -9.96 24.14 4.00
CA THR A 125 -10.21 25.27 4.89
C THR A 125 -11.73 25.41 5.02
N SER A 126 -12.27 25.11 6.21
CA SER A 126 -13.54 25.60 6.73
C SER A 126 -14.59 25.98 5.66
N THR A 127 -15.43 25.03 5.27
CA THR A 127 -16.90 25.18 5.19
C THR A 127 -17.44 23.79 4.90
N SER A 128 -17.88 23.02 5.89
CA SER A 128 -19.21 23.22 6.46
C SER A 128 -19.49 22.15 7.52
N ARG A 129 -20.30 22.49 8.52
CA ARG A 129 -21.18 21.54 9.24
C ARG A 129 -22.59 22.15 9.27
N PRO A 130 -23.65 21.35 9.47
CA PRO A 130 -24.79 21.29 8.56
C PRO A 130 -26.04 21.83 9.24
N THR A 131 -27.12 22.08 8.50
CA THR A 131 -28.52 21.74 8.89
C THR A 131 -29.51 22.20 7.82
N ALA A 132 -30.48 21.33 7.57
CA ALA A 132 -31.69 21.56 6.81
C ALA A 132 -32.47 22.82 7.20
N ALA A 133 -33.14 23.46 6.23
CA ALA A 133 -34.61 23.60 6.17
C ALA A 133 -35.10 24.82 5.34
N ARG A 134 -36.13 24.55 4.52
CA ARG A 134 -37.34 25.37 4.24
C ARG A 134 -37.24 26.69 3.44
N THR A 135 -37.78 26.60 2.23
CA THR A 135 -38.80 27.46 1.60
C THR A 135 -39.14 28.83 2.23
N ARG A 136 -38.96 29.92 1.44
CA ARG A 136 -40.04 30.77 0.87
C ARG A 136 -39.48 31.97 0.07
N PRO A 137 -40.20 32.46 -0.97
CA PRO A 137 -39.75 33.54 -1.85
C PRO A 137 -40.22 34.93 -1.38
N ALA A 138 -39.50 35.97 -1.76
CA ALA A 138 -39.94 37.36 -1.63
C ALA A 138 -39.94 38.04 -3.02
N TYR A 139 -41.14 38.46 -3.40
CA TYR A 139 -41.49 39.38 -4.48
C TYR A 139 -41.01 40.80 -4.14
N VAL A 140 -40.70 41.64 -5.14
CA VAL A 140 -41.32 42.98 -5.41
C VAL A 140 -40.91 43.49 -6.81
N GLY A 141 -41.91 43.86 -7.62
CA GLY A 141 -41.93 44.88 -8.71
C GLY A 141 -41.08 44.62 -9.96
N GLY A 142 -41.59 44.58 -11.20
CA GLY A 142 -42.66 45.36 -11.84
C GLY A 142 -42.00 46.53 -12.59
N GLY A 143 -42.02 46.68 -13.92
CA GLY A 143 -42.72 46.01 -15.01
C GLY A 143 -42.14 46.49 -16.36
N GLY A 144 -42.65 45.96 -17.47
CA GLY A 144 -42.27 46.38 -18.81
C GLY A 144 -42.71 45.36 -19.87
N ALA A 145 -43.91 45.54 -20.39
CA ALA A 145 -44.56 44.67 -21.37
C ALA A 145 -43.98 44.81 -22.79
N GLY A 146 -44.10 43.73 -23.57
CA GLY A 146 -44.07 43.82 -25.02
C GLY A 146 -43.81 42.48 -25.73
N GLY A 147 -44.84 41.94 -26.39
CA GLY A 147 -44.65 41.12 -27.60
C GLY A 147 -44.91 39.62 -27.47
N SER A 148 -46.16 39.23 -27.66
CA SER A 148 -46.60 37.88 -28.03
C SER A 148 -46.19 37.51 -29.47
N SER A 149 -45.77 36.26 -29.73
CA SER A 149 -46.46 35.33 -30.64
C SER A 149 -45.62 34.09 -31.01
N SER A 150 -46.21 32.93 -30.68
CA SER A 150 -46.31 31.69 -31.47
C SER A 150 -45.10 30.95 -32.08
N SER A 151 -45.16 29.64 -31.81
CA SER A 151 -44.97 28.49 -32.70
C SER A 151 -43.56 27.95 -33.00
N SER A 152 -43.35 26.74 -32.47
CA SER A 152 -42.80 25.54 -33.12
C SER A 152 -41.45 25.65 -33.86
N SER A 153 -40.46 24.91 -33.38
CA SER A 153 -39.78 23.91 -34.21
C SER A 153 -38.80 23.06 -33.39
N MET A 154 -38.87 21.77 -33.66
CA MET A 154 -37.85 20.77 -33.35
C MET A 154 -36.52 21.14 -34.03
N ALA A 155 -35.41 21.05 -33.30
CA ALA A 155 -34.09 20.80 -33.89
C ALA A 155 -33.14 20.24 -32.83
N GLY A 156 -33.03 18.90 -32.79
CA GLY A 156 -31.94 18.22 -32.12
C GLY A 156 -30.63 18.52 -32.86
N GLY A 157 -29.79 19.38 -32.27
CA GLY A 157 -28.40 19.55 -32.71
C GLY A 157 -27.55 18.37 -32.22
N PRO A 158 -26.66 17.79 -33.05
CA PRO A 158 -25.79 16.71 -32.62
C PRO A 158 -24.82 17.23 -31.57
N ARG A 159 -24.95 16.75 -30.33
CA ARG A 159 -23.95 16.96 -29.28
C ARG A 159 -22.69 16.21 -29.69
N ASN A 160 -21.59 16.92 -29.84
CA ASN A 160 -20.28 16.38 -30.20
C ASN A 160 -19.72 15.51 -29.05
N VAL A 161 -20.13 14.24 -29.00
CA VAL A 161 -19.68 13.21 -28.04
C VAL A 161 -18.24 12.73 -28.31
N SER A 162 -17.61 13.17 -29.40
CA SER A 162 -16.30 12.72 -29.89
C SER A 162 -15.11 13.25 -29.10
N SER A 163 -15.23 14.41 -28.45
CA SER A 163 -14.13 15.00 -27.65
C SER A 163 -14.02 14.37 -26.25
N ALA A 164 -15.14 13.95 -25.66
CA ALA A 164 -15.16 13.25 -24.38
C ALA A 164 -14.61 11.82 -24.50
N SER A 165 -14.87 11.12 -25.61
CA SER A 165 -14.32 9.78 -25.86
C SER A 165 -12.82 9.80 -26.15
N GLN A 166 -12.31 10.82 -26.84
CA GLN A 166 -10.85 11.00 -27.04
C GLN A 166 -10.11 11.38 -25.75
N ALA A 167 -10.72 12.21 -24.89
CA ALA A 167 -10.15 12.53 -23.58
C ALA A 167 -10.11 11.31 -22.64
N ALA A 168 -11.15 10.47 -22.65
CA ALA A 168 -11.17 9.22 -21.90
C ALA A 168 -10.15 8.19 -22.43
N ALA A 169 -9.97 8.09 -23.76
CA ALA A 169 -8.97 7.22 -24.36
C ALA A 169 -7.53 7.68 -24.03
N ALA A 170 -7.27 8.99 -24.01
CA ALA A 170 -5.98 9.56 -23.61
C ALA A 170 -5.69 9.39 -22.11
N ALA A 171 -6.71 9.45 -21.25
CA ALA A 171 -6.58 9.16 -19.83
C ALA A 171 -6.25 7.68 -19.59
N ASN A 172 -6.92 6.77 -20.30
CA ASN A 172 -6.65 5.34 -20.22
C ASN A 172 -5.24 4.98 -20.72
N SER A 173 -4.77 5.59 -21.81
CA SER A 173 -3.40 5.35 -22.31
C SER A 173 -2.33 5.87 -21.36
N ALA A 174 -2.57 7.02 -20.70
CA ALA A 174 -1.68 7.54 -19.67
C ALA A 174 -1.63 6.64 -18.42
N GLN A 175 -2.76 6.05 -18.02
CA GLN A 175 -2.81 5.06 -16.93
C GLN A 175 -2.05 3.78 -17.27
N VAL A 176 -2.21 3.26 -18.50
CA VAL A 176 -1.47 2.08 -18.97
C VAL A 176 0.03 2.34 -18.98
N ALA A 177 0.47 3.51 -19.48
CA ALA A 177 1.88 3.90 -19.47
C ALA A 177 2.44 4.02 -18.04
N ALA A 178 1.68 4.60 -17.10
CA ALA A 178 2.09 4.70 -15.71
C ALA A 178 2.20 3.31 -15.03
N MET A 179 1.30 2.39 -15.38
CA MET A 179 1.33 1.02 -14.87
C MET A 179 2.54 0.25 -15.42
N GLN A 180 2.83 0.37 -16.71
CA GLN A 180 4.02 -0.21 -17.34
C GLN A 180 5.32 0.32 -16.73
N ALA A 181 5.39 1.63 -16.42
CA ALA A 181 6.55 2.22 -15.75
C ALA A 181 6.77 1.64 -14.34
N ARG A 182 5.70 1.39 -13.58
CA ARG A 182 5.81 0.74 -12.26
C ARG A 182 6.23 -0.71 -12.35
N VAL A 183 5.75 -1.45 -13.35
CA VAL A 183 6.19 -2.84 -13.59
C VAL A 183 7.68 -2.85 -13.88
N ALA A 184 8.17 -1.99 -14.77
CA ALA A 184 9.60 -1.87 -15.07
C ALA A 184 10.44 -1.48 -13.84
N GLU A 185 9.95 -0.59 -12.99
CA GLU A 185 10.64 -0.22 -11.74
C GLU A 185 10.72 -1.40 -10.76
N ILE A 186 9.63 -2.17 -10.62
CA ILE A 186 9.59 -3.36 -9.76
C ILE A 186 10.52 -4.44 -10.30
N GLU A 187 10.52 -4.67 -11.61
CA GLU A 187 11.40 -5.64 -12.26
C GLU A 187 12.88 -5.26 -12.04
N ALA A 188 13.25 -4.00 -12.24
CA ALA A 188 14.60 -3.53 -11.98
C ALA A 188 15.00 -3.66 -10.50
N HIS A 189 14.08 -3.38 -9.57
CA HIS A 189 14.33 -3.57 -8.14
C HIS A 189 14.47 -5.05 -7.77
N SER A 190 13.61 -5.90 -8.33
CA SER A 190 13.66 -7.36 -8.16
C SER A 190 14.97 -7.94 -8.70
N GLU A 191 15.41 -7.50 -9.88
CA GLU A 191 16.71 -7.87 -10.44
C GLU A 191 17.86 -7.47 -9.51
N GLY A 192 17.80 -6.28 -8.92
CA GLY A 192 18.76 -5.84 -7.92
C GLY A 192 18.80 -6.76 -6.69
N LEU A 193 17.64 -7.12 -6.15
CA LEU A 193 17.52 -8.03 -5.01
C LEU A 193 18.01 -9.45 -5.34
N LEU A 194 17.75 -9.95 -6.55
CA LEU A 194 18.25 -11.25 -6.99
C LEU A 194 19.77 -11.25 -7.07
N LYS A 195 20.39 -10.19 -7.60
CA LYS A 195 21.86 -10.04 -7.60
C LYS A 195 22.43 -10.00 -6.19
N GLU A 196 21.77 -9.29 -5.27
CA GLU A 196 22.20 -9.27 -3.87
C GLU A 196 22.06 -10.64 -3.20
N ARG A 197 20.95 -11.35 -3.44
CA ARG A 197 20.73 -12.73 -2.96
C ARG A 197 21.84 -13.65 -3.45
N ASP A 198 22.11 -13.65 -4.74
CA ASP A 198 23.12 -14.52 -5.36
C ASP A 198 24.53 -14.16 -4.85
N PHE A 199 24.83 -12.87 -4.70
CA PHE A 199 26.08 -12.40 -4.12
C PHE A 199 26.30 -12.90 -2.68
N TYR A 200 25.27 -12.90 -1.84
CA TYR A 200 25.38 -13.44 -0.48
C TYR A 200 25.42 -14.96 -0.47
N PHE A 201 24.64 -15.62 -1.33
CA PHE A 201 24.65 -17.07 -1.48
C PHE A 201 26.05 -17.58 -1.88
N ASP A 202 26.66 -17.00 -2.91
CA ASP A 202 28.01 -17.37 -3.37
C ASP A 202 29.05 -17.20 -2.25
N LYS A 203 28.94 -16.15 -1.43
CA LYS A 203 29.83 -15.96 -0.27
C LYS A 203 29.65 -17.03 0.79
N LEU A 204 28.40 -17.34 1.13
CA LEU A 204 28.09 -18.38 2.12
C LEU A 204 28.53 -19.76 1.61
N ARG A 205 28.34 -20.05 0.32
CA ARG A 205 28.81 -21.28 -0.31
C ARG A 205 30.33 -21.39 -0.32
N ASN A 206 31.05 -20.30 -0.59
CA ASN A 206 32.51 -20.30 -0.49
C ASN A 206 32.99 -20.56 0.95
N ILE A 207 32.32 -19.97 1.95
CA ILE A 207 32.62 -20.24 3.37
C ILE A 207 32.34 -21.71 3.70
N GLU A 208 31.22 -22.25 3.25
CA GLU A 208 30.85 -23.65 3.46
C GLU A 208 31.91 -24.62 2.91
N LEU A 209 32.39 -24.38 1.68
CA LEU A 209 33.46 -25.19 1.07
C LEU A 209 34.74 -25.15 1.90
N ILE A 210 35.16 -23.97 2.38
CA ILE A 210 36.34 -23.83 3.24
C ILE A 210 36.16 -24.62 4.54
N VAL A 211 34.99 -24.52 5.17
CA VAL A 211 34.70 -25.22 6.43
C VAL A 211 34.71 -26.74 6.22
N GLN A 212 34.11 -27.24 5.15
CA GLN A 212 34.10 -28.67 4.80
C GLN A 212 35.52 -29.18 4.51
N GLU A 213 36.32 -28.43 3.74
CA GLU A 213 37.72 -28.79 3.44
C GLU A 213 38.56 -28.87 4.73
N ARG A 214 38.40 -27.91 5.65
CA ARG A 214 39.12 -27.94 6.94
C ARG A 214 38.69 -29.10 7.82
N LEU A 215 37.40 -29.42 7.87
CA LEU A 215 36.87 -30.55 8.64
C LEU A 215 37.31 -31.91 8.08
N ALA A 216 37.60 -32.01 6.78
CA ALA A 216 38.08 -33.23 6.14
C ALA A 216 39.56 -33.56 6.45
N VAL A 217 40.33 -32.60 6.98
CA VAL A 217 41.74 -32.83 7.33
C VAL A 217 41.86 -33.60 8.65
N GLU A 218 42.51 -34.76 8.63
CA GLU A 218 42.79 -35.52 9.84
C GLU A 218 43.76 -34.79 10.79
N GLY A 219 43.50 -34.84 12.09
CA GLY A 219 44.38 -34.27 13.11
C GLY A 219 44.23 -32.76 13.37
N ILE A 220 43.14 -32.14 12.91
CA ILE A 220 42.77 -30.78 13.30
C ILE A 220 42.60 -30.66 14.82
N ALA A 221 42.99 -29.50 15.35
CA ALA A 221 42.88 -29.23 16.78
C ALA A 221 41.40 -29.30 17.22
N PRO A 222 41.10 -29.84 18.42
CA PRO A 222 39.72 -29.92 18.92
C PRO A 222 39.01 -28.55 18.96
N GLU A 223 39.76 -27.50 19.27
CA GLU A 223 39.26 -26.12 19.28
C GLU A 223 38.92 -25.60 17.87
N GLU A 224 39.71 -26.00 16.85
CA GLU A 224 39.42 -25.65 15.46
C GLU A 224 38.18 -26.39 14.97
N SER A 225 38.04 -27.68 15.31
CA SER A 225 36.86 -28.47 14.98
C SER A 225 35.57 -27.88 15.58
N ASP A 226 35.59 -27.49 16.87
CA ASP A 226 34.45 -26.83 17.54
C ASP A 226 34.04 -25.52 16.86
N VAL A 227 35.01 -24.70 16.41
CA VAL A 227 34.72 -23.48 15.64
C VAL A 227 34.08 -23.81 14.30
N MET A 228 34.59 -24.80 13.57
CA MET A 228 34.04 -25.21 12.27
C MET A 228 32.60 -25.74 12.41
N THR A 229 32.31 -26.55 13.42
CA THR A 229 30.95 -27.03 13.71
C THR A 229 29.98 -25.88 14.00
N LYS A 230 30.38 -24.89 14.80
CA LYS A 230 29.55 -23.69 15.06
C LYS A 230 29.25 -22.89 13.80
N ILE A 231 30.20 -22.83 12.85
CA ILE A 231 29.96 -22.18 11.57
C ILE A 231 28.94 -22.98 10.73
N GLN A 232 29.05 -24.31 10.71
CA GLN A 232 28.04 -25.17 10.05
C GLN A 232 26.65 -25.01 10.66
N ASP A 233 26.54 -24.95 11.99
CA ASP A 233 25.27 -24.73 12.68
C ASP A 233 24.60 -23.42 12.23
N ILE A 234 25.38 -22.35 12.01
CA ILE A 234 24.86 -21.08 11.49
C ILE A 234 24.45 -21.19 10.03
N LEU A 235 25.26 -21.86 9.18
CA LEU A 235 24.99 -22.01 7.75
C LEU A 235 23.75 -22.87 7.48
N TYR A 236 23.49 -23.87 8.33
CA TYR A 236 22.35 -24.78 8.20
C TYR A 236 21.17 -24.44 9.12
N ALA A 237 21.27 -23.37 9.91
CA ALA A 237 20.16 -22.90 10.73
C ALA A 237 18.98 -22.50 9.83
N THR A 238 17.83 -23.14 10.04
CA THR A 238 16.57 -22.73 9.41
C THR A 238 15.85 -21.73 10.32
N ILE A 239 15.30 -20.68 9.72
CA ILE A 239 14.37 -19.77 10.43
C ILE A 239 12.97 -20.42 10.34
N GLU A 240 12.14 -20.33 11.40
CA GLU A 240 10.74 -20.79 11.37
C GLU A 240 10.02 -20.22 10.13
N GLY A 241 9.70 -21.10 9.17
CA GLY A 241 9.06 -20.75 7.89
C GLY A 241 9.97 -20.69 6.67
N PHE A 242 11.26 -20.99 6.80
CA PHE A 242 12.20 -21.17 5.68
C PHE A 242 12.76 -22.59 5.73
N GLU A 243 12.01 -23.55 5.17
CA GLU A 243 12.52 -24.89 4.93
C GLU A 243 13.53 -24.81 3.77
N VAL A 244 14.76 -25.23 4.02
CA VAL A 244 15.69 -25.60 2.95
C VAL A 244 15.04 -26.80 2.25
N PRO A 245 14.68 -26.71 0.96
CA PRO A 245 14.27 -27.89 0.22
C PRO A 245 15.39 -28.92 0.38
N GLN A 246 15.06 -30.08 0.93
CA GLN A 246 15.99 -31.21 0.98
C GLN A 246 16.50 -31.45 -0.44
N GLU A 247 17.79 -31.76 -0.60
CA GLU A 247 18.49 -31.92 -1.89
C GLU A 247 17.94 -33.06 -2.80
N GLU A 248 16.72 -33.54 -2.59
CA GLU A 248 16.16 -34.72 -3.27
C GLU A 248 15.31 -34.44 -4.52
N ASP A 249 15.08 -33.18 -4.93
CA ASP A 249 14.35 -32.88 -6.17
C ASP A 249 15.15 -32.06 -7.19
N PHE A 250 16.47 -32.30 -7.30
CA PHE A 250 17.14 -32.14 -8.59
C PHE A 250 16.70 -33.29 -9.50
N ILE A 251 15.47 -33.20 -10.03
CA ILE A 251 15.14 -33.95 -11.24
C ILE A 251 16.01 -33.33 -12.33
N GLU A 252 17.07 -34.04 -12.72
CA GLU A 252 17.72 -33.83 -14.02
C GLU A 252 16.62 -33.76 -15.08
N GLU A 253 16.36 -32.57 -15.62
CA GLU A 253 15.72 -32.46 -16.92
C GLU A 253 16.65 -33.16 -17.91
N GLN A 254 16.34 -34.42 -18.20
CA GLN A 254 16.95 -35.09 -19.34
C GLN A 254 16.69 -34.24 -20.58
N PRO A 255 17.71 -34.05 -21.45
CA PRO A 255 17.52 -33.31 -22.68
C PRO A 255 16.46 -34.03 -23.52
N VAL A 256 15.33 -33.36 -23.76
CA VAL A 256 14.31 -33.79 -24.71
C VAL A 256 15.00 -34.04 -26.05
N GLY A 257 15.05 -35.31 -26.43
CA GLY A 257 15.65 -35.79 -27.67
C GLY A 257 15.08 -35.03 -28.85
N GLY A 258 15.99 -34.61 -29.74
CA GLY A 258 15.64 -33.95 -30.98
C GLY A 258 14.64 -34.77 -31.78
N GLU A 259 13.60 -34.09 -32.22
CA GLU A 259 12.66 -34.59 -33.22
C GLU A 259 13.46 -34.79 -34.52
N GLU A 260 13.79 -36.05 -34.83
CA GLU A 260 14.17 -36.45 -36.18
C GLU A 260 12.93 -36.38 -37.07
N GLU A 261 12.83 -35.30 -37.86
CA GLU A 261 12.03 -35.30 -39.08
C GLU A 261 12.69 -36.25 -40.09
N THR A 262 12.09 -37.42 -40.33
CA THR A 262 12.29 -38.18 -41.58
C THR A 262 11.06 -39.06 -41.87
N PHE A 263 10.16 -38.57 -42.73
CA PHE A 263 9.92 -39.07 -44.10
C PHE A 263 8.61 -38.49 -44.66
#